data_AF-A0A0M8W8C7-F1
#
_entry.id   AF-A0A0M8W8C7-F1
#
_cell.length_a   1.000
_cell.length_b   1.000
_cell.length_c   1.000
_cell.angle_alpha   90.00
_cell.angle_beta   90.00
_cell.angle_gamma   90.00
#
_symmetry.space_group_name_H-M   'P 1'
#
loop_
_entity.id
_entity.type
_entity.pdbx_description
1 polymer ?
#
loop_
_entity_poly.entity_id
_entity_poly.type
_entity_poly.pdbx_seq_one_letter_code
_entity_poly.pdbx_strand_id
1 'polypeptide(L)'
;MSGFGTTTTELDALAKRIIEADETAQAKIRQVRDAAETVAGSWKGSAHTAFQSLIARFDDDARKVQEALRAIAEQISDTSKVYAQNEQAQEQEISNVTARLG
;
A
#
# COMPACT_ATOMS: atom_id res chain seq x y z
N MET A 1 -2.02 4.20 -28.15
CA MET A 1 -1.90 4.73 -26.77
C MET A 1 -2.52 3.76 -25.75
N SER A 2 -2.25 2.45 -25.84
CA SER A 2 -2.98 1.42 -25.07
C SER A 2 -2.28 0.98 -23.77
N GLY A 3 -1.19 1.65 -23.38
CA GLY A 3 -0.42 1.29 -22.18
C GLY A 3 -1.00 1.86 -20.89
N PHE A 4 -1.55 3.08 -20.93
CA PHE A 4 -1.75 3.90 -19.73
C PHE A 4 -2.92 3.46 -18.84
N GLY A 5 -4.05 3.03 -19.41
CA GLY A 5 -5.19 2.49 -18.63
C GLY A 5 -4.89 1.11 -18.03
N THR A 6 -4.02 0.33 -18.69
CA THR A 6 -3.56 -0.96 -18.18
C THR A 6 -2.69 -0.78 -16.95
N THR A 7 -1.80 0.23 -16.94
CA THR A 7 -0.90 0.48 -15.80
C THR A 7 -1.66 0.94 -14.55
N THR A 8 -2.65 1.83 -14.68
CA THR A 8 -3.47 2.24 -13.52
C THR A 8 -4.33 1.10 -12.98
N THR A 9 -4.87 0.25 -13.85
CA THR A 9 -5.65 -0.93 -13.44
C THR A 9 -4.77 -1.98 -12.76
N GLU A 10 -3.56 -2.22 -13.27
CA GLU A 10 -2.57 -3.10 -12.63
C GLU A 10 -2.13 -2.58 -11.27
N LEU A 11 -1.92 -1.27 -11.13
CA LEU A 11 -1.57 -0.65 -9.85
C LEU A 11 -2.69 -0.76 -8.82
N ASP A 12 -3.95 -0.58 -9.22
CA ASP A 12 -5.10 -0.76 -8.33
C ASP A 12 -5.28 -2.24 -7.90
N ALA A 13 -5.06 -3.18 -8.83
CA ALA A 13 -5.06 -4.61 -8.53
C ALA A 13 -3.90 -5.00 -7.60
N LEU A 14 -2.72 -4.41 -7.77
CA LEU A 14 -1.57 -4.59 -6.89
C LEU A 14 -1.87 -4.04 -5.48
N ALA A 15 -2.44 -2.84 -5.39
CA ALA A 15 -2.83 -2.23 -4.12
C ALA A 15 -3.81 -3.13 -3.34
N LYS A 16 -4.85 -3.64 -4.01
CA LYS A 16 -5.81 -4.59 -3.41
C LYS A 16 -5.13 -5.85 -2.88
N ARG A 17 -4.23 -6.46 -3.67
CA ARG A 17 -3.47 -7.65 -3.25
C ARG A 17 -2.61 -7.39 -2.01
N ILE A 18 -2.02 -6.21 -1.90
CA ILE A 18 -1.17 -5.92 -0.74
C ILE A 18 -2.04 -5.64 0.50
N ILE A 19 -3.21 -5.01 0.35
CA ILE A 19 -4.20 -4.87 1.45
C ILE A 19 -4.66 -6.26 1.93
N GLU A 20 -5.01 -7.16 1.02
CA GLU A 20 -5.38 -8.55 1.36
C GLU A 20 -4.23 -9.30 2.06
N ALA A 21 -2.99 -9.06 1.64
CA ALA A 21 -1.81 -9.65 2.27
C ALA A 21 -1.59 -9.10 3.71
N ASP A 22 -1.83 -7.80 3.94
CA ASP A 22 -1.78 -7.17 5.27
C ASP A 22 -2.88 -7.75 6.18
N GLU A 23 -4.13 -7.81 5.72
CA GLU A 23 -5.24 -8.40 6.48
C GLU A 23 -4.97 -9.86 6.86
N THR A 24 -4.44 -10.63 5.91
CA THR A 24 -4.05 -12.03 6.12
C THR A 24 -2.91 -12.15 7.13
N ALA A 25 -1.90 -11.28 7.04
CA ALA A 25 -0.78 -11.24 7.96
C ALA A 25 -1.26 -10.93 9.38
N GLN A 26 -2.08 -9.89 9.57
CA GLN A 26 -2.65 -9.53 10.86
C GLN A 26 -3.53 -10.64 11.45
N ALA A 27 -4.32 -11.33 10.62
CA ALA A 27 -5.12 -12.47 11.07
C ALA A 27 -4.23 -13.60 11.60
N LYS A 28 -3.12 -13.90 10.93
CA LYS A 28 -2.14 -14.88 11.39
C LYS A 28 -1.45 -14.45 12.69
N ILE A 29 -1.11 -13.16 12.85
CA ILE A 29 -0.56 -12.65 14.13
C ILE A 29 -1.53 -12.90 15.26
N ARG A 30 -2.81 -12.52 15.09
CA ARG A 30 -3.85 -12.73 16.10
C ARG A 30 -3.95 -14.20 16.48
N GLN A 31 -3.99 -15.08 15.48
CA GLN A 31 -4.05 -16.52 15.70
C GLN A 31 -2.82 -17.06 16.45
N VAL A 32 -1.63 -16.56 16.11
CA VAL A 32 -0.36 -16.93 16.77
C VAL A 32 -0.33 -16.40 18.20
N ARG A 33 -0.82 -15.18 18.45
CA ARG A 33 -0.95 -14.60 19.78
C ARG A 33 -1.96 -15.36 20.65
N ASP A 34 -3.13 -15.68 20.12
CA ASP A 34 -4.16 -16.44 20.84
C ASP A 34 -3.67 -17.84 21.20
N ALA A 35 -2.97 -18.50 20.26
CA ALA A 35 -2.30 -19.76 20.52
C ALA A 35 -1.26 -19.59 21.64
N ALA A 36 -0.39 -18.57 21.56
CA ALA A 36 0.61 -18.32 22.57
C ALA A 36 0.05 -17.96 23.94
N GLU A 37 -1.04 -17.19 24.04
CA GLU A 37 -1.73 -16.92 25.32
C GLU A 37 -2.29 -18.23 25.91
N THR A 38 -2.79 -19.13 25.06
CA THR A 38 -3.24 -20.47 25.47
C THR A 38 -2.09 -21.33 26.00
N VAL A 39 -0.92 -21.32 25.34
CA VAL A 39 0.26 -22.09 25.79
C VAL A 39 1.09 -21.38 26.87
N ALA A 40 0.93 -20.06 27.07
CA ALA A 40 1.68 -19.28 28.05
C ALA A 40 1.43 -19.74 29.50
N GLY A 41 0.27 -20.34 29.77
CA GLY A 41 0.02 -21.04 31.04
C GLY A 41 0.98 -22.22 31.28
N SER A 42 1.56 -22.79 30.22
CA SER A 42 2.50 -23.91 30.25
C SER A 42 3.95 -23.56 29.90
N TRP A 43 4.20 -22.48 29.14
CA TRP A 43 5.54 -22.04 28.72
C TRP A 43 6.03 -20.89 29.61
N LYS A 44 6.71 -21.21 30.73
CA LYS A 44 7.36 -20.20 31.58
C LYS A 44 8.77 -19.87 31.09
N GLY A 45 9.14 -18.59 31.10
CA GLY A 45 10.53 -18.14 30.96
C GLY A 45 10.95 -17.77 29.52
N SER A 46 12.10 -18.28 29.07
CA SER A 46 12.80 -17.84 27.85
C SER A 46 12.02 -18.00 26.54
N ALA A 47 11.13 -19.00 26.45
CA ALA A 47 10.28 -19.22 25.29
C ALA A 47 9.25 -18.09 25.08
N HIS A 48 8.78 -17.47 26.16
CA HIS A 48 7.86 -16.33 26.10
C HIS A 48 8.56 -15.08 25.52
N THR A 49 9.80 -14.81 25.91
CA THR A 49 10.58 -13.66 25.42
C THR A 49 10.93 -13.79 23.94
N ALA A 50 11.35 -14.98 23.49
CA ALA A 50 11.63 -15.23 22.08
C ALA A 50 10.39 -15.02 21.20
N PHE A 51 9.23 -15.45 21.71
CA PHE A 51 7.95 -15.27 21.04
C PHE A 51 7.52 -13.80 20.96
N GLN A 52 7.61 -13.05 22.07
CA GLN A 52 7.34 -11.61 22.06
C GLN A 52 8.25 -10.87 21.06
N SER A 53 9.53 -11.24 20.99
CA SER A 53 10.44 -10.63 20.03
C SER A 53 10.10 -10.96 18.59
N LEU A 54 9.53 -12.15 18.31
CA LEU A 54 9.05 -12.52 16.98
C LEU A 54 7.82 -11.70 16.58
N ILE A 55 6.84 -11.57 17.48
CA ILE A 55 5.64 -10.74 17.24
C ILE A 55 6.05 -9.28 16.99
N ALA A 56 6.92 -8.72 17.83
CA ALA A 56 7.36 -7.33 17.66
C ALA A 56 8.04 -7.07 16.31
N ARG A 57 8.86 -8.02 15.83
CA ARG A 57 9.48 -7.93 14.49
C ARG A 57 8.43 -8.04 13.39
N PHE A 58 7.46 -8.93 13.54
CA PHE A 58 6.40 -9.10 12.57
C PHE A 58 5.51 -7.86 12.47
N ASP A 59 5.14 -7.25 13.60
CA ASP A 59 4.38 -6.00 13.64
C ASP A 59 5.15 -4.85 12.96
N ASP A 60 6.47 -4.80 13.11
CA ASP A 60 7.31 -3.82 12.44
C ASP A 60 7.35 -4.01 10.93
N ASP A 61 7.48 -5.25 10.47
CA ASP A 61 7.46 -5.56 9.04
C ASP A 61 6.08 -5.30 8.41
N ALA A 62 4.99 -5.59 9.13
CA ALA A 62 3.63 -5.22 8.70
C ALA A 62 3.48 -3.70 8.55
N ARG A 63 3.99 -2.92 9.51
CA ARG A 63 3.98 -1.44 9.44
C ARG A 63 4.72 -0.92 8.21
N LYS A 64 5.90 -1.45 7.91
CA LYS A 64 6.69 -1.06 6.72
C LYS A 64 5.93 -1.33 5.42
N VAL A 65 5.24 -2.48 5.34
CA VAL A 65 4.42 -2.81 4.17
C VAL A 65 3.27 -1.81 4.02
N GLN A 66 2.61 -1.45 5.13
CA GLN A 66 1.52 -0.48 5.14
C GLN A 66 1.99 0.92 4.76
N GLU A 67 3.16 1.35 5.23
CA GLU A 67 3.79 2.62 4.84
C GLU A 67 4.16 2.63 3.34
N ALA A 68 4.76 1.56 2.84
CA ALA A 68 5.09 1.42 1.42
C ALA A 68 3.84 1.46 0.54
N LEU A 69 2.75 0.82 0.97
CA LEU A 69 1.45 0.88 0.31
C LEU A 69 0.90 2.30 0.24
N ARG A 70 0.96 3.03 1.36
CA ARG A 70 0.47 4.40 1.46
C ARG A 70 1.27 5.34 0.57
N ALA A 71 2.58 5.15 0.51
CA ALA A 71 3.45 5.88 -0.41
C ALA A 71 3.10 5.59 -1.89
N ILE A 72 2.81 4.34 -2.24
CA ILE A 72 2.36 3.99 -3.60
C ILE A 72 1.02 4.67 -3.93
N ALA A 73 0.07 4.65 -2.99
CA ALA A 73 -1.24 5.29 -3.18
C ALA A 73 -1.11 6.82 -3.35
N GLU A 74 -0.27 7.47 -2.54
CA GLU A 74 0.07 8.89 -2.69
C GLU A 74 0.71 9.16 -4.06
N GLN A 75 1.64 8.32 -4.49
CA GLN A 75 2.31 8.47 -5.78
C GLN A 75 1.37 8.29 -6.98
N ILE A 76 0.39 7.39 -6.89
CA ILE A 76 -0.67 7.23 -7.91
C ILE A 76 -1.57 8.47 -7.94
N SER A 77 -1.96 9.00 -6.78
CA SER A 77 -2.78 10.21 -6.68
C SER A 77 -2.07 11.43 -7.25
N ASP A 78 -0.79 11.61 -6.92
CA ASP A 78 0.04 12.69 -7.46
C ASP A 78 0.23 12.56 -8.97
N THR A 79 0.46 11.33 -9.45
CA THR A 79 0.53 11.04 -10.89
C THR A 79 -0.78 11.45 -11.59
N SER A 80 -1.94 11.09 -11.03
CA SER A 80 -3.25 11.50 -11.57
C SER A 80 -3.46 13.02 -11.60
N LYS A 81 -3.01 13.74 -10.55
CA LYS A 81 -3.08 15.22 -10.52
C LYS A 81 -2.15 15.87 -11.54
N VAL A 82 -0.93 15.37 -11.67
CA VAL A 82 0.04 15.86 -12.68
C VAL A 82 -0.52 15.65 -14.08
N TYR A 83 -1.18 14.52 -14.35
CA TYR A 83 -1.86 14.29 -15.62
C TYR A 83 -3.00 15.28 -15.88
N ALA A 84 -3.88 15.51 -14.90
CA ALA A 84 -4.97 16.49 -15.04
C ALA A 84 -4.46 17.92 -15.27
N GLN A 85 -3.36 18.31 -14.61
CA GLN A 85 -2.72 19.60 -14.84
C GLN A 85 -2.11 19.71 -16.25
N ASN A 86 -1.48 18.65 -16.74
CA ASN A 86 -0.91 18.64 -18.09
C ASN A 86 -1.98 18.72 -19.19
N GLU A 87 -3.13 18.06 -19.02
CA GLU A 87 -4.27 18.21 -19.94
C GLU A 87 -4.80 19.64 -19.96
N GLN A 88 -5.02 20.26 -18.79
CA GLN A 88 -5.47 21.65 -18.71
C GLN A 88 -4.46 22.63 -19.34
N ALA A 89 -3.17 22.39 -19.14
CA ALA A 89 -2.12 23.21 -19.75
C ALA A 89 -2.10 23.06 -21.29
N GLN A 90 -2.26 21.84 -21.82
CA GLN A 90 -2.34 21.62 -23.27
C GLN A 90 -3.59 22.24 -23.90
N GLU A 91 -4.77 22.12 -23.26
CA GLU A 91 -5.98 22.77 -23.75
C GLU A 91 -5.84 24.31 -23.79
N GLN A 92 -5.19 24.89 -22.79
CA GLN A 92 -4.89 26.32 -22.75
C GLN A 92 -3.89 26.74 -23.84
N GLU A 93 -2.85 25.95 -24.10
CA GLU A 93 -1.93 26.24 -25.20
C GLU A 93 -2.60 26.11 -26.57
N ILE A 94 -3.39 25.05 -26.79
CA ILE A 94 -4.10 24.84 -28.06
C ILE A 94 -5.12 25.94 -28.30
N SER A 95 -5.87 26.35 -27.28
CA SER A 95 -6.81 27.48 -27.40
C SER A 95 -6.09 28.79 -27.71
N ASN A 96 -4.94 29.06 -27.08
CA ASN A 96 -4.11 30.24 -27.39
C ASN A 96 -3.52 30.22 -28.80
N VAL A 97 -3.08 29.06 -29.29
CA VAL A 97 -2.58 28.90 -30.66
C VAL A 97 -3.72 29.04 -31.67
N THR A 98 -4.87 28.43 -31.41
CA THR A 98 -6.06 28.53 -32.26
C THR A 98 -6.57 29.97 -32.34
N ALA A 99 -6.57 30.70 -31.22
CA ALA A 99 -6.92 32.12 -31.16
C ALA A 99 -5.91 33.06 -31.84
N ARG A 100 -4.70 32.58 -32.14
CA ARG A 100 -3.66 33.32 -32.88
C ARG A 100 -3.65 33.00 -34.38
N LEU A 101 -4.25 31.89 -34.77
CA LEU A 101 -4.31 31.42 -36.16
C LEU A 101 -5.66 31.66 -36.84
N GLY A 102 -6.70 32.05 -36.07
CA GLY A 102 -7.95 32.62 -36.57
C GLY A 102 -7.96 34.13 -36.45
#